data_AF-A0A7W7N6R0-F1
#
_entry.id   AF-A0A7W7N6R0-F1
#
_cell.length_a   1.000
_cell.length_b   1.000
_cell.length_c   1.000
_cell.angle_alpha   90.00
_cell.angle_beta   90.00
_cell.angle_gamma   90.00
#
_symmetry.space_group_name_H-M   'P 1'
#
loop_
_entity.id
_entity.type
_entity.pdbx_description
1 polymer ?
#
loop_
_entity_poly.entity_id
_entity_poly.type
_entity_poly.pdbx_seq_one_letter_code
_entity_poly.pdbx_strand_id
1 'polypeptide(L)'
;MFKFSKCNFDKYVYFDKSDFFEISFDTTFFKEIVSFQNLSCDKIKLNRTHFDKVAFFNDINIRNPDNCDLKTIRLIKNHLLKVENKIDYLKYNAIEHNNLLRNSKLSVNDRILLNLNKQSNDFGNNWILGIKFTIKIGVQFFLLLLIVNSFVISRYPLYFNFKEEIASYSQILTEFLKFIFSFGFDNKEIQSNGFLYLIFIASKIFIGYGIYQTISAFRKYGKS
;
A
#
# COMPACT_ATOMS: atom_id res chain seq x y z
N MET A 1 -3.78 14.50 30.13
CA MET A 1 -3.40 15.24 28.90
C MET A 1 -2.24 16.15 29.25
N PHE A 2 -1.08 15.97 28.60
CA PHE A 2 0.06 16.89 28.70
C PHE A 2 0.01 17.89 27.55
N LYS A 3 0.10 19.19 27.86
CA LYS A 3 0.01 20.26 26.88
C LYS A 3 1.13 21.27 27.09
N PHE A 4 1.90 21.49 26.03
CA PHE A 4 2.87 22.57 25.93
C PHE A 4 2.31 23.60 24.95
N SER A 5 2.12 24.83 25.41
CA SER A 5 1.60 25.92 24.58
C SER A 5 2.49 27.14 24.65
N LYS A 6 2.88 27.69 23.50
CA LYS A 6 3.76 28.86 23.41
C LYS A 6 5.10 28.66 24.15
N CYS A 7 5.66 27.45 24.07
CA CYS A 7 6.92 27.10 24.72
C CYS A 7 8.09 27.19 23.73
N ASN A 8 9.26 27.61 24.23
CA ASN A 8 10.52 27.55 23.50
C ASN A 8 11.49 26.65 24.28
N PHE A 9 11.98 25.60 23.64
CA PHE A 9 12.94 24.67 24.22
C PHE A 9 14.31 24.94 23.61
N ASP A 10 15.19 25.56 24.41
CA ASP A 10 16.52 26.01 23.97
C ASP A 10 17.57 24.89 23.95
N LYS A 11 17.33 23.81 24.70
CA LYS A 11 18.25 22.67 24.84
C LYS A 11 17.58 21.38 24.40
N TYR A 12 18.36 20.31 24.36
CA TYR A 12 17.88 18.95 24.10
C TYR A 12 16.68 18.58 24.98
N VAL A 13 15.66 17.97 24.38
CA VAL A 13 14.47 17.49 25.08
C VAL A 13 14.22 16.03 24.76
N TYR A 14 14.01 15.21 25.78
CA TYR A 14 13.80 13.78 25.63
C TYR A 14 12.45 13.39 26.26
N PHE A 15 11.57 12.83 25.42
CA PHE A 15 10.32 12.19 25.82
C PHE A 15 10.41 10.67 25.65
N ASP A 16 11.63 10.13 25.55
CA ASP A 16 11.87 8.73 25.23
C ASP A 16 11.26 7.80 26.28
N LYS A 17 10.76 6.65 25.83
CA LYS A 17 10.18 5.59 26.69
C LYS A 17 9.08 6.07 27.65
N SER A 18 8.48 7.22 27.37
CA SER A 18 7.39 7.77 28.17
C SER A 18 6.04 7.22 27.67
N ASP A 19 5.09 7.02 28.58
CA ASP A 19 3.71 6.66 28.24
C ASP A 19 2.77 7.83 28.59
N PHE A 20 2.06 8.33 27.60
CA PHE A 20 1.12 9.44 27.76
C PHE A 20 -0.26 9.06 27.24
N PHE A 21 -1.32 9.39 27.96
CA PHE A 21 -2.66 9.30 27.38
C PHE A 21 -2.78 10.23 26.14
N GLU A 22 -2.50 11.52 26.31
CA GLU A 22 -2.48 12.49 25.22
C GLU A 22 -1.36 13.49 25.45
N ILE A 23 -0.58 13.79 24.41
CA ILE A 23 0.45 14.83 24.39
C ILE A 23 0.21 15.82 23.26
N SER A 24 0.25 17.12 23.58
CA SER A 24 -0.02 18.18 22.63
C SER A 24 1.01 19.30 22.72
N PHE A 25 1.47 19.72 21.55
CA PHE A 25 2.40 20.81 21.34
C PHE A 25 1.70 21.85 20.46
N ASP A 26 1.44 23.02 21.00
CA ASP A 26 0.74 24.10 20.31
C ASP A 26 1.59 25.37 20.27
N THR A 27 2.03 25.76 19.08
CA THR A 27 2.93 26.91 18.88
C THR A 27 4.20 26.75 19.72
N THR A 28 4.89 25.63 19.55
CA THR A 28 6.11 25.30 20.30
C THR A 28 7.31 25.24 19.39
N PHE A 29 8.45 25.69 19.90
CA PHE A 29 9.71 25.75 19.16
C PHE A 29 10.77 24.88 19.84
N PHE A 30 11.41 23.98 19.09
CA PHE A 30 12.54 23.18 19.54
C PHE A 30 13.79 23.61 18.78
N LYS A 31 14.72 24.29 19.45
CA LYS A 31 16.00 24.74 18.87
C LYS A 31 16.98 23.59 18.66
N GLU A 32 17.05 22.70 19.64
CA GLU A 32 17.93 21.55 19.65
C GLU A 32 17.18 20.25 19.28
N ILE A 33 17.91 19.14 19.22
CA ILE A 33 17.32 17.83 18.96
C ILE A 33 16.27 17.51 20.02
N VAL A 34 15.14 16.95 19.56
CA VAL A 34 14.10 16.39 20.40
C VAL A 34 13.89 14.93 20.07
N SER A 35 13.67 14.11 21.09
CA SER A 35 13.49 12.67 20.93
C SER A 35 12.17 12.21 21.52
N PHE A 36 11.44 11.42 20.74
CA PHE A 36 10.20 10.73 21.09
C PHE A 36 10.34 9.21 20.87
N GLN A 37 11.55 8.68 21.00
CA GLN A 37 11.84 7.28 20.70
C GLN A 37 11.16 6.35 21.69
N ASN A 38 10.54 5.28 21.21
CA ASN A 38 9.79 4.33 22.04
C ASN A 38 8.68 4.98 22.89
N LEU A 39 8.21 6.17 22.51
CA LEU A 39 7.11 6.82 23.21
C LEU A 39 5.80 6.10 22.88
N SER A 40 5.01 5.81 23.92
CA SER A 40 3.66 5.30 23.78
C SER A 40 2.67 6.42 24.06
N CYS A 41 1.69 6.62 23.18
CA CYS A 41 0.57 7.49 23.50
C CYS A 41 -0.73 7.14 22.78
N ASP A 42 -1.90 7.48 23.34
CA ASP A 42 -3.15 7.29 22.60
C ASP A 42 -3.27 8.31 21.48
N LYS A 43 -2.83 9.55 21.73
CA LYS A 43 -2.91 10.66 20.80
C LYS A 43 -1.75 11.64 20.95
N ILE A 44 -1.22 12.07 19.81
CA ILE A 44 -0.23 13.15 19.70
C ILE A 44 -0.77 14.26 18.81
N LYS A 45 -0.56 15.52 19.21
CA LYS A 45 -0.92 16.69 18.41
C LYS A 45 0.25 17.64 18.28
N LEU A 46 0.69 17.87 17.05
CA LEU A 46 1.75 18.84 16.71
C LEU A 46 1.12 19.98 15.90
N ASN A 47 0.70 21.05 16.59
CA ASN A 47 0.09 22.21 15.96
C ASN A 47 1.07 23.39 15.95
N ARG A 48 1.43 23.87 14.75
CA ARG A 48 2.41 24.96 14.59
C ARG A 48 3.71 24.68 15.38
N THR A 49 4.09 23.42 15.48
CA THR A 49 5.33 22.99 16.12
C THR A 49 6.47 23.10 15.12
N HIS A 50 7.55 23.74 15.51
CA HIS A 50 8.76 23.89 14.71
C HIS A 50 9.92 23.12 15.34
N PHE A 51 10.67 22.41 14.50
CA PHE A 51 11.90 21.73 14.88
C PHE A 51 13.02 22.28 14.01
N ASP A 52 13.95 23.04 14.61
CA ASP A 52 15.13 23.57 13.90
C ASP A 52 16.05 22.41 13.50
N LYS A 53 16.24 21.46 14.42
CA LYS A 53 16.97 20.21 14.20
C LYS A 53 16.03 19.04 14.00
N VAL A 54 16.60 17.85 13.81
CA VAL A 54 15.84 16.62 13.65
C VAL A 54 15.10 16.27 14.94
N ALA A 55 13.83 15.91 14.81
CA ALA A 55 13.04 15.21 15.82
C ALA A 55 13.08 13.70 15.55
N PHE A 56 13.44 12.90 16.55
CA PHE A 56 13.45 11.44 16.45
C PHE A 56 12.10 10.86 16.86
N PHE A 57 11.52 10.03 15.99
CA PHE A 57 10.21 9.37 16.20
C PHE A 57 10.29 7.85 16.07
N ASN A 58 11.48 7.26 16.17
CA ASN A 58 11.69 5.83 16.00
C ASN A 58 10.84 5.04 17.01
N ASP A 59 10.13 4.03 16.52
CA ASP A 59 9.32 3.13 17.34
C ASP A 59 8.25 3.85 18.19
N ILE A 60 7.79 5.04 17.77
CA ILE A 60 6.68 5.72 18.43
C ILE A 60 5.38 4.93 18.21
N ASN A 61 4.73 4.59 19.32
CA ASN A 61 3.49 3.82 19.35
C ASN A 61 2.30 4.72 19.65
N ILE A 62 1.65 5.22 18.59
CA ILE A 62 0.37 5.92 18.70
C ILE A 62 -0.75 4.90 18.65
N ARG A 63 -1.51 4.71 19.75
CA ARG A 63 -2.57 3.69 19.82
C ARG A 63 -3.74 4.01 18.88
N ASN A 64 -4.09 5.29 18.72
CA ASN A 64 -5.17 5.74 17.83
C ASN A 64 -4.66 6.71 16.75
N PRO A 65 -3.86 6.24 15.77
CA PRO A 65 -3.24 7.10 14.76
C PRO A 65 -4.26 7.72 13.79
N ASP A 66 -5.40 7.05 13.58
CA ASP A 66 -6.53 7.55 12.77
C ASP A 66 -7.17 8.81 13.34
N ASN A 67 -7.07 9.02 14.66
CA ASN A 67 -7.62 10.18 15.36
C ASN A 67 -6.64 11.36 15.42
N CYS A 68 -5.44 11.22 14.84
CA CYS A 68 -4.46 12.28 14.78
C CYS A 68 -4.71 13.17 13.55
N ASP A 69 -4.51 14.48 13.73
CA ASP A 69 -4.62 15.45 12.64
C ASP A 69 -3.64 15.10 11.51
N LEU A 70 -4.09 15.22 10.24
CA LEU A 70 -3.27 14.94 9.06
C LEU A 70 -1.94 15.70 9.06
N LYS A 71 -1.93 16.93 9.61
CA LYS A 71 -0.71 17.75 9.75
C LYS A 71 0.30 17.11 10.69
N THR A 72 -0.15 16.54 11.81
CA THR A 72 0.70 15.82 12.77
C THR A 72 1.32 14.59 12.11
N ILE A 73 0.51 13.79 11.42
CA ILE A 73 1.00 12.60 10.70
C ILE A 73 2.05 12.98 9.65
N ARG A 74 1.81 14.05 8.89
CA ARG A 74 2.78 14.57 7.91
C ARG A 74 4.08 15.03 8.55
N LEU A 75 4.03 15.72 9.69
CA LEU A 75 5.22 16.15 10.41
C LEU A 75 6.05 14.94 10.87
N ILE A 76 5.43 13.97 11.54
CA ILE A 76 6.08 12.74 11.99
C ILE A 76 6.71 12.02 10.79
N LYS A 77 5.93 11.82 9.71
CA LYS A 77 6.39 11.18 8.47
C LYS A 77 7.61 11.88 7.87
N ASN A 78 7.59 13.21 7.77
CA ASN A 78 8.70 13.98 7.20
C ASN A 78 9.97 13.85 8.04
N HIS A 79 9.85 13.80 9.37
CA HIS A 79 11.00 13.60 10.26
C HIS A 79 11.56 12.17 10.19
N LEU A 80 10.70 11.15 10.09
CA LEU A 80 11.15 9.78 9.86
C LEU A 80 11.92 9.63 8.53
N LEU A 81 11.49 10.34 7.49
CA LEU A 81 12.21 10.39 6.22
C LEU A 81 13.59 11.04 6.36
N LYS A 82 13.69 12.15 7.12
CA LYS A 82 14.97 12.85 7.38
C LYS A 82 15.99 11.98 8.11
N VAL A 83 15.53 11.04 8.94
CA VAL A 83 16.38 10.10 9.70
C VAL A 83 16.58 8.77 8.94
N GLU A 84 16.10 8.68 7.70
CA GLU A 84 16.18 7.48 6.87
C GLU A 84 15.50 6.24 7.49
N ASN A 85 14.60 6.42 8.46
CA ASN A 85 13.80 5.36 9.02
C ASN A 85 12.63 5.02 8.07
N LYS A 86 12.94 4.24 7.03
CA LYS A 86 12.00 3.83 5.98
C LYS A 86 10.87 2.95 6.51
N ILE A 87 11.13 2.14 7.54
CA ILE A 87 10.16 1.18 8.08
C ILE A 87 8.98 1.93 8.71
N ASP A 88 9.28 2.83 9.65
CA ASP A 88 8.26 3.66 10.31
C ASP A 88 7.67 4.68 9.34
N TYR A 89 8.48 5.25 8.44
CA TYR A 89 7.98 6.14 7.39
C TYR A 89 6.84 5.51 6.59
N LEU A 90 6.98 4.26 6.15
CA LEU A 90 5.95 3.58 5.37
C LEU A 90 4.66 3.35 6.18
N LYS A 91 4.78 3.03 7.47
CA LYS A 91 3.63 2.94 8.38
C LYS A 91 2.86 4.25 8.44
N TYR A 92 3.54 5.37 8.65
CA TYR A 92 2.89 6.69 8.69
C TYR A 92 2.41 7.18 7.33
N ASN A 93 3.06 6.75 6.24
CA ASN A 93 2.58 7.01 4.88
C ASN A 93 1.26 6.28 4.61
N ALA A 94 1.13 5.02 5.02
CA ALA A 94 -0.11 4.26 4.92
C ALA A 94 -1.25 4.90 5.73
N ILE A 95 -0.98 5.36 6.95
CA ILE A 95 -1.95 6.09 7.78
C ILE A 95 -2.41 7.37 7.08
N GLU A 96 -1.49 8.18 6.54
CA GLU A 96 -1.86 9.39 5.80
C GLU A 96 -2.76 9.08 4.61
N HIS A 97 -2.39 8.11 3.78
CA HIS A 97 -3.17 7.75 2.60
C HIS A 97 -4.54 7.17 2.95
N ASN A 98 -4.65 6.40 4.04
CA ASN A 98 -5.93 5.92 4.56
C ASN A 98 -6.82 7.08 5.01
N ASN A 99 -6.26 8.09 5.68
CA ASN A 99 -7.00 9.30 6.06
C ASN A 99 -7.40 10.14 4.82
N LEU A 100 -6.57 10.19 3.78
CA LEU A 100 -6.91 10.85 2.51
C LEU A 100 -8.05 10.15 1.78
N LEU A 101 -8.14 8.81 1.82
CA LEU A 101 -9.26 8.07 1.24
C LEU A 101 -10.61 8.44 1.85
N ARG A 102 -10.63 8.84 3.14
CA ARG A 102 -11.83 9.34 3.84
C ARG A 102 -12.22 10.76 3.41
N ASN A 103 -11.35 11.49 2.71
CA ASN A 103 -11.62 12.85 2.27
C ASN A 103 -12.57 12.86 1.05
N SER A 104 -13.69 13.58 1.17
CA SER A 104 -14.70 13.71 0.12
C SER A 104 -14.24 14.54 -1.07
N LYS A 105 -13.23 15.40 -0.91
CA LYS A 105 -12.71 16.30 -1.96
C LYS A 105 -11.71 15.64 -2.92
N LEU A 106 -11.39 14.36 -2.72
CA LEU A 106 -10.39 13.66 -3.51
C LEU A 106 -10.92 13.37 -4.92
N SER A 107 -10.09 13.57 -5.95
CA SER A 107 -10.49 13.27 -7.33
C SER A 107 -10.78 11.78 -7.51
N VAL A 108 -11.64 11.44 -8.47
CA VAL A 108 -11.99 10.03 -8.75
C VAL A 108 -10.74 9.22 -9.11
N ASN A 109 -9.83 9.79 -9.92
CA ASN A 109 -8.59 9.15 -10.33
C ASN A 109 -7.67 8.86 -9.14
N ASP A 110 -7.47 9.85 -8.26
CA ASP A 110 -6.67 9.67 -7.05
C ASP A 110 -7.30 8.62 -6.14
N ARG A 111 -8.63 8.57 -6.06
CA ARG A 111 -9.34 7.61 -5.21
C ARG A 111 -9.14 6.18 -5.72
N ILE A 112 -9.24 5.99 -7.03
CA ILE A 112 -8.97 4.68 -7.66
C ILE A 112 -7.52 4.27 -7.39
N LEU A 113 -6.55 5.15 -7.63
CA LEU A 113 -5.14 4.88 -7.40
C LEU A 113 -4.85 4.52 -5.94
N LEU A 114 -5.35 5.32 -4.99
CA LEU A 114 -5.16 5.06 -3.56
C LEU A 114 -5.82 3.75 -3.13
N ASN A 115 -7.01 3.43 -3.67
CA ASN A 115 -7.69 2.18 -3.34
C ASN A 115 -6.96 0.97 -3.93
N LEU A 116 -6.42 1.06 -5.15
CA LEU A 116 -5.59 0.02 -5.74
C LEU A 116 -4.32 -0.21 -4.92
N ASN A 117 -3.62 0.85 -4.50
CA ASN A 117 -2.44 0.73 -3.63
C ASN A 117 -2.79 0.10 -2.27
N LYS A 118 -3.91 0.51 -1.67
CA LYS A 118 -4.39 -0.09 -0.42
C LYS A 118 -4.64 -1.59 -0.55
N GLN A 119 -5.36 -2.01 -1.59
CA GLN A 119 -5.70 -3.42 -1.81
C GLN A 119 -4.50 -4.27 -2.22
N SER A 120 -3.59 -3.71 -3.02
CA SER A 120 -2.47 -4.46 -3.57
C SER A 120 -1.32 -4.63 -2.58
N ASN A 121 -0.94 -3.62 -1.79
CA ASN A 121 0.21 -3.80 -0.88
C ASN A 121 0.17 -2.93 0.38
N ASP A 122 -1.00 -2.39 0.75
CA ASP A 122 -1.15 -1.46 1.88
C ASP A 122 -0.13 -0.30 1.81
N PHE A 123 -0.06 0.35 0.64
CA PHE A 123 0.86 1.46 0.35
C PHE A 123 2.35 1.09 0.52
N GLY A 124 2.71 -0.12 0.12
CA GLY A 124 4.07 -0.67 0.19
C GLY A 124 4.44 -1.31 1.52
N ASN A 125 3.49 -1.44 2.46
CA ASN A 125 3.74 -2.00 3.78
C ASN A 125 3.72 -3.54 3.80
N ASN A 126 2.98 -4.20 2.89
CA ASN A 126 2.76 -5.64 2.92
C ASN A 126 2.90 -6.30 1.53
N TRP A 127 3.98 -7.05 1.33
CA TRP A 127 4.26 -7.76 0.07
C TRP A 127 3.35 -8.98 -0.17
N ILE A 128 2.87 -9.62 0.91
CA ILE A 128 1.97 -10.78 0.83
C ILE A 128 0.63 -10.38 0.20
N LEU A 129 0.16 -9.16 0.50
CA LEU A 129 -1.03 -8.62 -0.16
C LEU A 129 -0.82 -8.51 -1.67
N GLY A 130 0.39 -8.19 -2.14
CA GLY A 130 0.69 -8.06 -3.58
C GLY A 130 0.58 -9.40 -4.31
N ILE A 131 1.07 -10.46 -3.67
CA ILE A 131 0.93 -11.83 -4.19
C ILE A 131 -0.53 -12.25 -4.21
N LYS A 132 -1.27 -12.03 -3.12
CA LYS A 132 -2.71 -12.34 -3.06
C LYS A 132 -3.51 -11.58 -4.11
N PHE A 133 -3.20 -10.29 -4.30
CA PHE A 133 -3.80 -9.46 -5.33
C PHE A 133 -3.54 -10.01 -6.73
N THR A 134 -2.28 -10.36 -7.03
CA THR A 134 -1.87 -10.89 -8.35
C THR A 134 -2.58 -12.20 -8.65
N ILE A 135 -2.63 -13.14 -7.70
CA ILE A 135 -3.34 -14.41 -7.85
C ILE A 135 -4.84 -14.18 -8.05
N LYS A 136 -5.46 -13.31 -7.24
CA LYS A 136 -6.90 -13.00 -7.33
C LYS A 136 -7.27 -12.43 -8.70
N ILE A 137 -6.53 -11.43 -9.15
CA ILE A 137 -6.70 -10.83 -10.48
C ILE A 137 -6.49 -11.88 -11.57
N GLY A 138 -5.43 -12.70 -11.44
CA GLY A 138 -5.15 -13.78 -12.38
C GLY A 138 -6.32 -14.75 -12.51
N VAL A 139 -6.90 -15.21 -11.38
CA VAL A 139 -8.08 -16.09 -11.37
C VAL A 139 -9.27 -15.40 -12.02
N GLN A 140 -9.55 -14.13 -11.66
CA GLN A 140 -10.69 -13.40 -12.20
C GLN A 140 -10.60 -13.24 -13.73
N PHE A 141 -9.45 -12.84 -14.26
CA PHE A 141 -9.26 -12.70 -15.70
C PHE A 141 -9.19 -14.04 -16.44
N PHE A 142 -8.63 -15.07 -15.81
CA PHE A 142 -8.62 -16.42 -16.38
C PHE A 142 -10.05 -16.96 -16.52
N LEU A 143 -10.87 -16.85 -15.48
CA LEU A 143 -12.29 -17.23 -15.55
C LEU A 143 -13.05 -16.42 -16.60
N LEU A 144 -12.82 -15.10 -16.67
CA LEU A 144 -13.43 -14.25 -17.69
C LEU A 144 -13.03 -14.72 -19.11
N LEU A 145 -11.76 -15.07 -19.31
CA LEU A 145 -11.27 -15.60 -20.58
C LEU A 145 -11.99 -16.92 -20.94
N LEU A 146 -12.13 -17.85 -20.00
CA LEU A 146 -12.85 -19.11 -20.22
C LEU A 146 -14.32 -18.92 -20.56
N ILE A 147 -15.00 -18.01 -19.85
CA ILE A 147 -16.42 -17.69 -20.10
C ILE A 147 -16.58 -17.10 -21.49
N VAL A 148 -15.77 -16.11 -21.87
CA VAL A 148 -15.86 -15.49 -23.19
C VAL A 148 -15.52 -16.49 -24.29
N ASN A 149 -14.53 -17.36 -24.06
CA ASN A 149 -14.19 -18.41 -25.00
C ASN A 149 -15.36 -19.38 -25.28
N SER A 150 -16.24 -19.62 -24.31
CA SER A 150 -17.44 -20.45 -24.52
C SER A 150 -18.44 -19.87 -25.51
N PHE A 151 -18.45 -18.54 -25.72
CA PHE A 151 -19.41 -17.85 -26.58
C PHE A 151 -18.82 -17.43 -27.92
N VAL A 152 -17.54 -17.69 -28.15
CA VAL A 152 -16.79 -17.14 -29.27
C VAL A 152 -16.01 -18.25 -29.98
N ILE A 153 -15.94 -18.18 -31.30
CA ILE A 153 -15.11 -19.11 -32.08
C ILE A 153 -13.64 -18.73 -31.88
N SER A 154 -12.89 -19.62 -31.26
CA SER A 154 -11.46 -19.47 -31.05
C SER A 154 -10.75 -20.83 -31.08
N ARG A 155 -9.41 -20.79 -31.12
CA ARG A 155 -8.54 -21.97 -31.03
C ARG A 155 -8.07 -22.26 -29.59
N TYR A 156 -8.53 -21.50 -28.60
CA TYR A 156 -8.11 -21.69 -27.22
C TYR A 156 -8.77 -22.95 -26.63
N PRO A 157 -7.99 -23.87 -26.03
CA PRO A 157 -8.42 -25.24 -25.76
C PRO A 157 -9.40 -25.36 -24.59
N LEU A 158 -9.44 -24.36 -23.69
CA LEU A 158 -10.29 -24.39 -22.50
C LEU A 158 -11.45 -23.41 -22.64
N TYR A 159 -12.67 -23.90 -22.41
CA TYR A 159 -13.88 -23.10 -22.32
C TYR A 159 -14.70 -23.54 -21.13
N PHE A 160 -15.60 -22.67 -20.69
CA PHE A 160 -16.55 -23.01 -19.63
C PHE A 160 -17.68 -23.88 -20.20
N ASN A 161 -17.83 -25.11 -19.71
CA ASN A 161 -18.94 -26.00 -20.05
C ASN A 161 -19.57 -26.61 -18.80
N PHE A 162 -20.91 -26.67 -18.77
CA PHE A 162 -21.69 -27.30 -17.69
C PHE A 162 -22.08 -28.75 -17.99
N LYS A 163 -21.88 -29.24 -19.22
CA LYS A 163 -22.36 -30.55 -19.68
C LYS A 163 -21.27 -31.58 -19.97
N GLU A 164 -20.04 -31.14 -20.18
CA GLU A 164 -18.89 -32.00 -20.51
C GLU A 164 -18.04 -32.35 -19.29
N GLU A 165 -17.16 -33.34 -19.46
CA GLU A 165 -16.18 -33.71 -18.44
C GLU A 165 -15.25 -32.53 -18.11
N ILE A 166 -15.05 -32.31 -16.82
CA ILE A 166 -14.13 -31.28 -16.32
C ILE A 166 -12.71 -31.69 -16.72
N ALA A 167 -11.98 -30.78 -17.38
CA ALA A 167 -10.57 -30.98 -17.67
C ALA A 167 -9.78 -31.33 -16.41
N SER A 168 -8.72 -32.13 -16.56
CA SER A 168 -7.88 -32.52 -15.43
C SER A 168 -7.36 -31.30 -14.68
N TYR A 169 -7.35 -31.36 -13.34
CA TYR A 169 -6.82 -30.29 -12.49
C TYR A 169 -5.40 -29.87 -12.90
N SER A 170 -4.55 -30.83 -13.30
CA SER A 170 -3.19 -30.54 -13.74
C SER A 170 -3.16 -29.70 -15.02
N GLN A 171 -4.09 -29.93 -15.95
CA GLN A 171 -4.23 -29.16 -17.18
C GLN A 171 -4.72 -27.74 -16.89
N ILE A 172 -5.76 -27.60 -16.06
CA ILE A 172 -6.29 -26.29 -15.65
C ILE A 172 -5.20 -25.47 -14.95
N LEU A 173 -4.47 -26.08 -14.01
CA LEU A 173 -3.38 -25.42 -13.30
C LEU A 173 -2.26 -25.00 -14.25
N THR A 174 -1.89 -25.87 -15.20
CA THR A 174 -0.86 -25.56 -16.20
C THR A 174 -1.24 -24.36 -17.06
N GLU A 175 -2.46 -24.35 -17.59
CA GLU A 175 -2.95 -23.23 -18.41
C GLU A 175 -3.14 -21.95 -17.59
N PHE A 176 -3.54 -22.06 -16.32
CA PHE A 176 -3.59 -20.92 -15.42
C PHE A 176 -2.20 -20.33 -15.13
N LEU A 177 -1.20 -21.17 -14.86
CA LEU A 177 0.17 -20.72 -14.62
C LEU A 177 0.80 -20.13 -15.88
N LYS A 178 0.56 -20.73 -17.05
CA LYS A 178 0.91 -20.12 -18.34
C LYS A 178 0.22 -18.77 -18.48
N PHE A 179 -1.08 -18.68 -18.22
CA PHE A 179 -1.83 -17.43 -18.32
C PHE A 179 -1.28 -16.34 -17.40
N ILE A 180 -0.84 -16.66 -16.18
CA ILE A 180 -0.24 -15.67 -15.28
C ILE A 180 1.19 -15.30 -15.73
N PHE A 181 2.06 -16.29 -15.90
CA PHE A 181 3.51 -16.09 -15.99
C PHE A 181 4.08 -16.05 -17.42
N SER A 182 3.34 -16.48 -18.43
CA SER A 182 3.81 -16.31 -19.82
C SER A 182 3.68 -14.84 -20.22
N PHE A 183 4.82 -14.16 -20.40
CA PHE A 183 4.85 -12.77 -20.86
C PHE A 183 4.87 -12.64 -22.38
N GLY A 184 4.99 -13.76 -23.10
CA GLY A 184 4.95 -13.78 -24.56
C GLY A 184 3.55 -13.48 -25.09
N PHE A 185 3.46 -12.56 -26.05
CA PHE A 185 2.22 -12.29 -26.77
C PHE A 185 1.96 -13.32 -27.87
N ASP A 186 2.91 -14.19 -28.20
CA ASP A 186 2.88 -15.14 -29.33
C ASP A 186 1.91 -16.31 -29.18
N ASN A 187 0.92 -16.19 -28.28
CA ASN A 187 -0.04 -17.22 -28.03
C ASN A 187 -1.12 -17.22 -29.13
N LYS A 188 -0.82 -17.90 -30.25
CA LYS A 188 -1.66 -17.98 -31.46
C LYS A 188 -3.10 -18.41 -31.17
N GLU A 189 -3.30 -19.18 -30.12
CA GLU A 189 -4.63 -19.64 -29.68
C GLU A 189 -5.48 -18.47 -29.16
N ILE A 190 -4.92 -17.61 -28.31
CA ILE A 190 -5.61 -16.44 -27.77
C ILE A 190 -5.76 -15.35 -28.84
N GLN A 191 -4.75 -15.18 -29.69
CA GLN A 191 -4.79 -14.25 -30.82
C GLN A 191 -5.80 -14.63 -31.91
N SER A 192 -6.30 -15.87 -31.90
CA SER A 192 -7.30 -16.32 -32.87
C SER A 192 -8.61 -15.53 -32.78
N ASN A 193 -8.85 -14.83 -31.66
CA ASN A 193 -9.99 -13.94 -31.49
C ASN A 193 -9.60 -12.61 -30.82
N GLY A 194 -10.06 -11.49 -31.39
CA GLY A 194 -9.77 -10.15 -30.87
C GLY A 194 -10.26 -9.91 -29.44
N PHE A 195 -11.42 -10.44 -29.04
CA PHE A 195 -11.95 -10.26 -27.68
C PHE A 195 -11.11 -11.01 -26.64
N LEU A 196 -10.70 -12.25 -26.95
CA LEU A 196 -9.81 -13.02 -26.07
C LEU A 196 -8.45 -12.33 -25.93
N TYR A 197 -7.93 -11.78 -27.03
CA TYR A 197 -6.68 -11.03 -27.01
C TYR A 197 -6.78 -9.73 -26.20
N LEU A 198 -7.90 -9.00 -26.29
CA LEU A 198 -8.15 -7.82 -25.45
C LEU A 198 -8.19 -8.18 -23.95
N ILE A 199 -8.88 -9.26 -23.58
CA ILE A 199 -8.92 -9.76 -22.20
C ILE A 199 -7.52 -10.14 -21.72
N PHE A 200 -6.73 -10.79 -22.57
CA PHE A 200 -5.35 -11.14 -22.27
C PHE A 200 -4.46 -9.91 -22.06
N ILE A 201 -4.52 -8.90 -22.93
CA ILE A 201 -3.75 -7.66 -22.75
C ILE A 201 -4.15 -6.97 -21.44
N ALA A 202 -5.46 -6.84 -21.19
CA ALA A 202 -5.96 -6.24 -19.96
C ALA A 202 -5.45 -7.00 -18.73
N SER A 203 -5.51 -8.33 -18.74
CA SER A 203 -5.01 -9.16 -17.63
C SER A 203 -3.51 -8.91 -17.38
N LYS A 204 -2.69 -8.80 -18.42
CA LYS A 204 -1.26 -8.52 -18.29
C LYS A 204 -0.96 -7.18 -17.64
N ILE A 205 -1.75 -6.15 -17.92
CA ILE A 205 -1.61 -4.84 -17.27
C ILE A 205 -1.83 -4.99 -15.75
N PHE A 206 -2.92 -5.66 -15.34
CA PHE A 206 -3.23 -5.81 -13.91
C PHE A 206 -2.30 -6.79 -13.18
N ILE A 207 -1.89 -7.88 -13.83
CA ILE A 207 -0.90 -8.83 -13.28
C ILE A 207 0.46 -8.15 -13.13
N GLY A 208 0.91 -7.40 -14.15
CA GLY A 208 2.14 -6.62 -14.11
C GLY A 208 2.12 -5.58 -13.00
N TYR A 209 0.99 -4.88 -12.82
CA TYR A 209 0.79 -3.99 -11.68
C TYR A 209 0.92 -4.73 -10.34
N GLY A 210 0.28 -5.90 -10.19
CA GLY A 210 0.39 -6.71 -8.98
C GLY A 210 1.83 -7.12 -8.65
N ILE A 211 2.58 -7.61 -9.64
CA ILE A 211 4.00 -7.97 -9.52
C ILE A 211 4.84 -6.75 -9.11
N TYR A 212 4.62 -5.60 -9.76
CA TYR A 212 5.30 -4.35 -9.40
C TYR A 212 5.05 -3.97 -7.93
N GLN A 213 3.80 -4.08 -7.47
CA GLN A 213 3.44 -3.76 -6.08
C GLN A 213 4.09 -4.71 -5.08
N THR A 214 4.24 -6.00 -5.42
CA THR A 214 5.00 -6.97 -4.63
C THR A 214 6.47 -6.56 -4.54
N ILE A 215 7.13 -6.25 -5.67
CA ILE A 215 8.55 -5.84 -5.71
C ILE A 215 8.76 -4.55 -4.90
N SER A 216 7.87 -3.57 -5.08
CA SER A 216 7.91 -2.29 -4.36
C SER A 216 7.86 -2.50 -2.83
N ALA A 217 6.99 -3.38 -2.36
CA ALA A 217 6.87 -3.70 -0.94
C ALA A 217 8.09 -4.48 -0.39
N PHE A 218 8.70 -5.37 -1.19
CA PHE A 218 9.94 -6.07 -0.80
C PHE A 218 11.12 -5.10 -0.62
N ARG A 219 11.19 -4.05 -1.44
CA ARG A 219 12.26 -3.06 -1.40
C ARG A 219 12.31 -2.27 -0.08
N LYS A 220 11.27 -2.32 0.76
CA LYS A 220 11.24 -1.77 2.12
C LYS A 220 12.47 -2.16 2.96
N TYR A 221 13.01 -3.36 2.77
CA TYR A 221 14.15 -3.88 3.53
C TYR A 221 15.49 -3.83 2.77
N GLY A 222 15.50 -3.35 1.51
CA GLY A 222 16.59 -3.61 0.55
C GLY A 222 17.63 -2.50 0.36
N LYS A 223 17.63 -1.42 1.16
CA LYS A 223 18.69 -0.40 1.15
C LYS A 223 18.85 0.21 2.55
N SER A 224 19.65 -0.45 3.36
CA SER A 224 20.47 0.16 4.42
C SER A 224 21.78 0.63 3.79
#